data_AF-A0A847XMD0-F1
#
_entry.id   AF-A0A847XMD0-F1
#
_cell.length_a   1.000
_cell.length_b   1.000
_cell.length_c   1.000
_cell.angle_alpha   90.00
_cell.angle_beta   90.00
_cell.angle_gamma   90.00
#
_symmetry.space_group_name_H-M   'P 1'
#
loop_
_entity.id
_entity.type
_entity.pdbx_description
1 polymer ?
#
loop_
_entity_poly.entity_id
_entity_poly.type
_entity_poly.pdbx_seq_one_letter_code
_entity_poly.pdbx_strand_id
1 'polypeptide(L)'
;MVLAALVSESVLMNNYWLASGAVVVAFLALVVAKRQVKEIMADERDYKIAGDAARYAITVYTILAVAVMFLSLSQKSQDSAYATVAFTIAYSVCALMLAYSLIFTYLHKGLSRGRKIFIFAIAFIILLLFVVLSLRVFTPEDSWLCQNGTWVEHGHPSAPMPSEICD
;
A
#
# COMPACT_ATOMS: atom_id res chain seq x y z
N MET A 1 10.86 -0.31 -16.76
CA MET A 1 11.12 1.10 -17.15
C MET A 1 9.96 1.68 -17.96
N VAL A 2 9.53 1.04 -19.06
CA VAL A 2 8.39 1.54 -19.87
C VAL A 2 7.10 1.74 -19.07
N LEU A 3 6.72 0.76 -18.22
CA LEU A 3 5.56 0.88 -17.35
C LEU A 3 5.67 2.09 -16.40
N ALA A 4 6.84 2.31 -15.80
CA ALA A 4 7.05 3.40 -14.85
C ALA A 4 6.94 4.77 -15.54
N ALA A 5 7.46 4.91 -16.76
CA ALA A 5 7.32 6.13 -17.55
C ALA A 5 5.84 6.41 -17.91
N LEU A 6 5.10 5.38 -18.33
CA LEU A 6 3.67 5.51 -18.64
C LEU A 6 2.84 5.90 -17.42
N VAL A 7 3.10 5.28 -16.26
CA VAL A 7 2.43 5.63 -15.01
C VAL A 7 2.77 7.07 -14.61
N SER A 8 4.04 7.47 -14.68
CA SER A 8 4.46 8.84 -14.36
C SER A 8 3.74 9.87 -15.24
N GLU A 9 3.70 9.65 -16.56
CA GLU A 9 3.04 10.56 -17.51
C GLU A 9 1.53 10.64 -17.27
N SER A 10 0.89 9.48 -17.01
CA SER A 10 -0.56 9.45 -16.75
C SER A 10 -0.97 10.20 -15.48
N VAL A 11 -0.11 10.22 -14.46
CA VAL A 11 -0.34 10.99 -13.23
C VAL A 11 -0.21 12.50 -13.50
N LEU A 12 0.78 12.90 -14.31
CA LEU A 12 0.95 14.31 -14.71
C LEU A 12 -0.25 14.83 -15.52
N MET A 13 -0.87 13.97 -16.34
CA MET A 13 -2.07 14.31 -17.10
C MET A 13 -3.38 14.21 -16.29
N ASN A 14 -3.33 13.96 -14.97
CA ASN A 14 -4.48 13.69 -14.09
C ASN A 14 -5.42 12.58 -14.62
N ASN A 15 -4.88 11.64 -15.40
CA ASN A 15 -5.64 10.54 -15.99
C ASN A 15 -5.28 9.21 -15.31
N TYR A 16 -5.86 9.00 -14.13
CA TYR A 16 -5.62 7.81 -13.30
C TYR A 16 -6.15 6.50 -13.93
N TRP A 17 -7.11 6.60 -14.86
CA TRP A 17 -7.62 5.44 -15.62
C TRP A 17 -6.54 4.84 -16.53
N LEU A 18 -5.72 5.68 -17.18
CA LEU A 18 -4.59 5.20 -17.97
C LEU A 18 -3.51 4.56 -17.08
N ALA A 19 -3.22 5.13 -15.92
CA ALA A 19 -2.26 4.58 -14.96
C ALA A 19 -2.65 3.16 -14.53
N SER A 20 -3.89 2.99 -14.08
CA SER A 20 -4.43 1.72 -13.61
C SER A 20 -4.50 0.68 -14.76
N GLY A 21 -4.97 1.08 -15.94
CA GLY A 21 -5.02 0.21 -17.12
C GLY A 21 -3.64 -0.31 -17.53
N ALA A 22 -2.62 0.57 -17.55
CA ALA A 22 -1.24 0.18 -17.91
C ALA A 22 -0.66 -0.87 -16.95
N VAL A 23 -0.92 -0.73 -15.64
CA VAL A 23 -0.48 -1.71 -14.63
C VAL A 23 -1.16 -3.06 -14.83
N VAL A 24 -2.48 -3.08 -15.08
CA VAL A 24 -3.23 -4.31 -15.32
C VAL A 24 -2.74 -5.03 -16.58
N VAL A 25 -2.53 -4.30 -17.68
CA VAL A 25 -2.02 -4.88 -18.94
C VAL A 25 -0.62 -5.46 -18.74
N ALA A 26 0.28 -4.74 -18.06
CA ALA A 26 1.62 -5.24 -17.76
C ALA A 26 1.58 -6.51 -16.88
N PHE A 27 0.69 -6.54 -15.89
CA PHE A 27 0.48 -7.72 -15.05
C PHE A 27 -0.01 -8.92 -15.86
N LEU A 28 -1.01 -8.73 -16.73
CA LEU A 28 -1.53 -9.78 -17.61
C LEU A 28 -0.46 -10.30 -18.57
N ALA A 29 0.33 -9.39 -19.16
CA ALA A 29 1.44 -9.76 -20.02
C ALA A 29 2.47 -10.64 -19.28
N LEU A 30 2.80 -10.30 -18.03
CA LEU A 30 3.69 -11.12 -17.18
C LEU A 30 3.09 -12.48 -16.86
N VAL A 31 1.80 -12.56 -16.56
CA VAL A 31 1.11 -13.84 -16.29
C VAL A 31 1.14 -14.74 -17.52
N VAL A 32 0.87 -14.19 -18.71
CA VAL A 32 0.93 -14.93 -19.97
C VAL A 32 2.34 -15.40 -20.28
N ALA A 33 3.34 -14.51 -20.15
CA ALA A 33 4.74 -14.87 -20.35
C ALA A 33 5.19 -15.98 -19.40
N LYS A 34 4.76 -15.92 -18.13
CA LYS A 34 5.10 -16.92 -17.12
C LYS A 34 4.50 -18.30 -17.41
N ARG A 35 3.35 -18.38 -18.08
CA ARG A 35 2.73 -19.66 -18.49
C ARG A 35 3.55 -20.43 -19.53
N GLN A 36 4.49 -19.78 -20.22
CA GLN A 36 5.30 -20.40 -21.26
C GLN A 36 6.52 -21.17 -20.70
N VAL A 37 6.82 -21.05 -19.40
CA VAL A 37 7.97 -21.72 -18.78
C VAL A 37 7.55 -23.09 -18.25
N LYS A 38 7.97 -24.15 -18.95
CA LYS A 38 7.44 -25.52 -18.81
C LYS A 38 8.12 -26.37 -17.73
N GLU A 39 9.29 -25.98 -17.25
CA GLU A 39 9.98 -26.66 -16.15
C GLU A 39 10.85 -25.68 -15.37
N ILE A 40 10.79 -25.77 -14.03
CA ILE A 40 11.60 -24.96 -13.12
C ILE A 40 12.60 -25.92 -12.48
N MET A 41 13.81 -26.01 -13.05
CA MET A 41 14.96 -26.62 -12.37
C MET A 41 15.46 -25.63 -11.32
N ALA A 42 14.94 -25.71 -10.09
CA ALA A 42 15.41 -24.90 -8.98
C ALA A 42 16.41 -25.71 -8.14
N ASP A 43 17.67 -25.28 -8.12
CA ASP A 43 18.71 -25.85 -7.27
C ASP A 43 18.62 -25.25 -5.85
N GLU A 44 19.13 -25.95 -4.84
CA GLU A 44 19.19 -25.45 -3.46
C GLU A 44 19.93 -24.10 -3.35
N ARG A 45 20.90 -23.91 -4.23
CA ARG A 45 21.68 -22.66 -4.34
C ARG A 45 20.80 -21.47 -4.73
N ASP A 46 19.79 -21.66 -5.56
CA ASP A 46 18.92 -20.58 -6.02
C ASP A 46 18.10 -20.01 -4.87
N TYR A 47 17.62 -20.85 -3.95
CA TYR A 47 16.90 -20.40 -2.77
C TYR A 47 17.79 -19.59 -1.83
N LYS A 48 19.05 -19.99 -1.68
CA LYS A 48 20.01 -19.24 -0.86
C LYS A 48 20.34 -17.89 -1.48
N ILE A 49 20.64 -17.86 -2.78
CA ILE A 49 20.91 -16.61 -3.51
C ILE A 49 19.69 -15.69 -3.47
N ALA A 50 18.49 -16.21 -3.65
CA ALA A 50 17.25 -15.43 -3.57
C ALA A 50 17.04 -14.84 -2.17
N GLY A 51 17.32 -15.60 -1.11
CA GLY A 51 17.25 -15.12 0.28
C GLY A 51 18.26 -13.99 0.56
N ASP A 52 19.51 -14.17 0.14
CA ASP A 52 20.57 -13.16 0.32
C ASP A 52 20.27 -11.89 -0.50
N ALA A 53 19.81 -12.04 -1.74
CA ALA A 53 19.39 -10.93 -2.59
C ALA A 53 18.21 -10.16 -1.99
N ALA A 54 17.20 -10.86 -1.47
CA ALA A 54 16.06 -10.23 -0.81
C ALA A 54 16.49 -9.46 0.45
N ARG A 55 17.42 -10.01 1.24
CA ARG A 55 17.98 -9.35 2.42
C ARG A 55 18.75 -8.08 2.03
N TYR A 56 19.57 -8.15 0.99
CA TYR A 56 20.29 -6.98 0.48
C TYR A 56 19.33 -5.90 -0.03
N ALA A 57 18.31 -6.29 -0.80
CA ALA A 57 17.32 -5.37 -1.34
C ALA A 57 16.55 -4.62 -0.23
N ILE A 58 16.09 -5.32 0.80
CA ILE A 58 15.39 -4.66 1.91
C ILE A 58 16.32 -3.74 2.70
N THR A 59 17.58 -4.12 2.92
CA THR A 59 18.57 -3.27 3.60
C THR A 59 18.86 -1.99 2.82
N VAL A 60 19.10 -2.07 1.51
CA VAL A 60 19.35 -0.88 0.69
C VAL A 60 18.11 0.03 0.68
N TYR A 61 16.92 -0.55 0.51
CA TYR A 61 15.68 0.21 0.53
C TYR A 61 15.46 0.93 1.87
N THR A 62 15.64 0.25 3.00
CA THR A 62 15.43 0.88 4.31
C THR A 62 16.42 2.00 4.59
N ILE A 63 17.69 1.84 4.21
CA ILE A 63 18.69 2.91 4.35
C ILE A 63 18.28 4.14 3.54
N LEU A 64 17.89 3.96 2.28
CA LEU A 64 17.45 5.06 1.42
C LEU A 64 16.17 5.73 1.96
N ALA A 65 15.17 4.93 2.36
CA ALA A 65 13.92 5.45 2.89
C ALA A 65 14.12 6.23 4.20
N VAL A 66 14.99 5.75 5.10
CA VAL A 66 15.34 6.46 6.34
C VAL A 66 16.06 7.77 6.04
N ALA A 67 16.97 7.78 5.05
CA ALA A 67 17.62 9.02 4.62
C ALA A 67 16.59 10.04 4.09
N VAL A 68 15.66 9.61 3.24
CA VAL A 68 14.58 10.48 2.72
C VAL A 68 13.69 10.98 3.86
N MET A 69 13.31 10.12 4.81
CA MET A 69 12.52 10.51 5.99
C MET A 69 13.21 11.62 6.79
N PHE A 70 14.50 11.51 7.08
CA PHE A 70 15.25 12.55 7.80
C PHE A 70 15.37 13.84 6.99
N LEU A 71 15.59 13.75 5.67
CA LEU A 71 15.63 14.92 4.79
C LEU A 71 14.28 15.66 4.79
N SER A 72 13.16 14.94 4.74
CA SER A 72 11.82 15.52 4.85
C SER A 72 11.59 16.17 6.22
N LEU A 73 11.99 15.52 7.32
CA LEU A 73 11.87 16.12 8.66
C LEU A 73 12.72 17.37 8.85
N SER A 74 13.90 17.43 8.21
CA SER A 74 14.74 18.63 8.23
C SER A 74 14.08 19.83 7.56
N GLN A 75 13.15 19.62 6.63
CA GLN A 75 12.42 20.67 5.91
C GLN A 75 11.05 20.99 6.53
N LYS A 76 10.72 20.38 7.67
CA LYS A 76 9.45 20.58 8.39
C LYS A 76 9.16 22.05 8.75
N SER A 77 10.19 22.88 8.92
CA SER A 77 10.02 24.30 9.24
C SER A 77 9.40 25.12 8.11
N GLN A 78 9.48 24.64 6.87
CA GLN A 78 8.95 25.34 5.69
C GLN A 78 7.49 24.98 5.43
N ASP A 79 7.12 23.70 5.54
CA ASP A 79 5.75 23.22 5.37
C ASP A 79 5.48 22.02 6.29
N SER A 80 4.30 22.03 6.92
CA SER A 80 3.78 20.91 7.72
C SER A 80 3.60 19.62 6.91
N ALA A 81 3.41 19.72 5.59
CA ALA A 81 3.24 18.57 4.69
C ALA A 81 4.44 17.60 4.71
N TYR A 82 5.66 18.11 4.90
CA TYR A 82 6.86 17.27 4.97
C TYR A 82 6.86 16.33 6.18
N ALA A 83 6.19 16.70 7.27
CA ALA A 83 6.02 15.81 8.42
C ALA A 83 5.14 14.61 8.07
N THR A 84 4.04 14.84 7.36
CA THR A 84 3.14 13.77 6.87
C THR A 84 3.88 12.82 5.93
N VAL A 85 4.68 13.36 5.00
CA VAL A 85 5.51 12.55 4.10
C VAL A 85 6.51 11.70 4.88
N ALA A 86 7.20 12.28 5.87
CA ALA A 86 8.14 11.54 6.70
C ALA A 86 7.48 10.39 7.46
N PHE A 87 6.32 10.64 8.10
CA PHE A 87 5.60 9.60 8.84
C PHE A 87 5.06 8.50 7.94
N THR A 88 4.53 8.83 6.76
CA THR A 88 4.06 7.82 5.80
C THR A 88 5.19 6.92 5.32
N ILE A 89 6.37 7.47 5.04
CA ILE A 89 7.57 6.68 4.72
C ILE A 89 7.94 5.77 5.90
N ALA A 90 7.98 6.31 7.13
CA ALA A 90 8.30 5.53 8.33
C ALA A 90 7.36 4.34 8.53
N TYR A 91 6.04 4.56 8.45
CA TYR A 91 5.06 3.49 8.58
C TYR A 91 5.17 2.47 7.45
N SER A 92 5.44 2.89 6.22
CA SER A 92 5.61 1.99 5.08
C SER A 92 6.83 1.07 5.24
N VAL A 93 7.97 1.60 5.72
CA VAL A 93 9.19 0.83 5.99
C VAL A 93 8.94 -0.20 7.10
N CYS A 94 8.30 0.22 8.19
CA CYS A 94 7.94 -0.68 9.29
C CYS A 94 7.02 -1.82 8.80
N ALA A 95 6.00 -1.49 8.01
CA ALA A 95 5.10 -2.47 7.43
C ALA A 95 5.84 -3.46 6.50
N LEU A 96 6.76 -2.96 5.67
CA LEU A 96 7.56 -3.81 4.78
C LEU A 96 8.47 -4.76 5.57
N MET A 97 9.11 -4.28 6.64
CA MET A 97 9.96 -5.12 7.51
C MET A 97 9.15 -6.23 8.19
N LEU A 98 7.94 -5.91 8.68
CA LEU A 98 7.04 -6.91 9.26
C LEU A 98 6.61 -7.92 8.20
N ALA A 99 6.20 -7.47 7.01
CA ALA A 99 5.81 -8.35 5.91
C ALA A 99 6.96 -9.29 5.51
N TYR A 100 8.19 -8.76 5.38
CA TYR A 100 9.37 -9.56 5.08
C TYR A 100 9.62 -10.63 6.15
N SER A 101 9.57 -10.27 7.43
CA SER A 101 9.77 -11.22 8.53
C SER A 101 8.72 -12.34 8.54
N LEU A 102 7.45 -11.99 8.31
CA LEU A 102 6.36 -12.96 8.22
C LEU A 102 6.53 -13.91 7.04
N ILE A 103 6.85 -13.38 5.85
CA ILE A 103 7.08 -14.17 4.64
C ILE A 103 8.28 -15.09 4.82
N PHE A 104 9.39 -14.59 5.36
CA PHE A 104 10.59 -15.39 5.58
C PHE A 104 10.32 -16.54 6.58
N THR A 105 9.63 -16.24 7.68
CA THR A 105 9.23 -17.25 8.67
C THR A 105 8.30 -18.29 8.05
N TYR A 106 7.38 -17.87 7.20
CA TYR A 106 6.42 -18.74 6.51
C TYR A 106 7.08 -19.63 5.45
N LEU A 107 8.05 -19.10 4.71
CA LEU A 107 8.80 -19.83 3.69
C LEU A 107 9.78 -20.83 4.34
N HIS A 108 10.46 -20.43 5.41
CA HIS A 108 11.47 -21.24 6.07
C HIS A 108 10.88 -22.31 7.00
N LYS A 109 9.76 -22.04 7.68
CA LYS A 109 9.03 -23.12 8.35
C LYS A 109 8.48 -24.02 7.25
N GLY A 110 8.90 -25.30 7.25
CA GLY A 110 8.36 -26.38 6.41
C GLY A 110 6.89 -26.72 6.71
N LEU A 111 6.04 -25.70 6.77
CA LEU A 111 4.61 -25.79 7.03
C LEU A 111 3.94 -26.55 5.89
N SER A 112 3.03 -27.44 6.26
CA SER A 112 2.21 -28.17 5.30
C SER A 112 1.39 -27.20 4.42
N ARG A 113 1.15 -27.61 3.17
CA ARG A 113 0.46 -26.81 2.14
C ARG A 113 -0.88 -26.23 2.63
N GLY A 114 -1.64 -26.97 3.44
CA GLY A 114 -2.91 -26.51 4.01
C GLY A 114 -2.76 -25.41 5.05
N ARG A 115 -1.78 -25.54 5.97
CA ARG A 115 -1.52 -24.51 6.99
C ARG A 115 -0.99 -23.22 6.37
N LYS A 116 -0.25 -23.37 5.27
CA LYS A 116 0.23 -22.28 4.42
C LYS A 116 -0.94 -21.44 3.85
N ILE A 117 -1.87 -22.10 3.17
CA ILE A 117 -3.08 -21.47 2.61
C ILE A 117 -3.93 -20.83 3.72
N PHE A 118 -4.09 -21.51 4.85
CA PHE A 118 -4.87 -21.01 5.97
C PHE A 118 -4.32 -19.70 6.57
N ILE A 119 -2.99 -19.62 6.79
CA ILE A 119 -2.35 -18.39 7.28
C ILE A 119 -2.52 -17.25 6.27
N PHE A 120 -2.36 -17.52 4.98
CA PHE A 120 -2.53 -16.52 3.93
C PHE A 120 -3.98 -16.01 3.87
N ALA A 121 -4.96 -16.91 3.98
CA ALA A 121 -6.37 -16.57 4.03
C ALA A 121 -6.71 -15.70 5.26
N ILE A 122 -6.19 -16.04 6.44
CA ILE A 122 -6.36 -15.21 7.65
C ILE A 122 -5.77 -13.82 7.45
N ALA A 123 -4.53 -13.72 6.96
CA ALA A 123 -3.89 -12.43 6.72
C ALA A 123 -4.68 -11.57 5.73
N PHE A 124 -5.21 -12.18 4.67
CA PHE A 124 -6.08 -11.52 3.70
C PHE A 124 -7.41 -11.04 4.31
N ILE A 125 -8.05 -11.87 5.15
CA ILE A 125 -9.26 -11.49 5.87
C ILE A 125 -9.00 -10.33 6.83
N ILE A 126 -7.90 -10.37 7.58
CA ILE A 126 -7.51 -9.27 8.49
C ILE A 126 -7.28 -7.97 7.69
N LEU A 127 -6.59 -8.05 6.55
CA LEU A 127 -6.38 -6.92 5.66
C LEU A 127 -7.72 -6.34 5.17
N LEU A 128 -8.64 -7.18 4.67
CA LEU A 128 -9.96 -6.75 4.23
C LEU A 128 -10.76 -6.11 5.38
N LEU A 129 -10.71 -6.71 6.57
CA LEU A 129 -11.39 -6.18 7.75
C LEU A 129 -10.81 -4.83 8.15
N PHE A 130 -9.49 -4.65 8.08
CA PHE A 130 -8.84 -3.36 8.31
C PHE A 130 -9.25 -2.31 7.28
N VAL A 131 -9.34 -2.68 5.99
CA VAL A 131 -9.83 -1.78 4.92
C VAL A 131 -11.28 -1.38 5.18
N VAL A 132 -12.17 -2.32 5.49
CA VAL A 132 -13.58 -2.04 5.78
C VAL A 132 -13.72 -1.16 7.02
N LEU A 133 -12.97 -1.44 8.09
CA LEU A 133 -12.94 -0.59 9.28
C LEU A 133 -12.42 0.81 8.97
N SER A 134 -11.36 0.92 8.16
CA SER A 134 -10.81 2.21 7.76
C SER A 134 -11.85 3.00 6.96
N LEU A 135 -12.48 2.38 5.96
CA LEU A 135 -13.55 3.00 5.18
C LEU A 135 -14.71 3.43 6.08
N ARG A 136 -15.08 2.61 7.08
CA ARG A 136 -16.12 2.97 8.04
C ARG A 136 -15.73 4.16 8.91
N VAL A 137 -14.49 4.23 9.39
CA VAL A 137 -14.00 5.33 10.24
C VAL A 137 -13.85 6.63 9.45
N PHE A 138 -13.48 6.56 8.17
CA PHE A 138 -13.33 7.74 7.31
C PHE A 138 -14.62 8.16 6.60
N THR A 139 -15.70 7.38 6.71
CA THR A 139 -17.02 7.78 6.18
C THR A 139 -17.80 8.47 7.30
N PRO A 140 -18.10 9.78 7.19
CA PRO A 140 -18.83 10.49 8.24
C PRO A 140 -20.32 10.12 8.21
N GLU A 141 -20.71 9.07 8.93
CA GLU A 141 -22.13 8.72 9.11
C GLU A 141 -22.90 9.77 9.91
N ASP A 142 -22.27 10.38 10.92
CA ASP A 142 -22.86 11.43 11.76
C ASP A 142 -22.34 12.81 11.36
N SER A 143 -22.93 13.42 10.34
CA SER A 143 -22.51 14.74 9.83
C SER A 143 -23.67 15.61 9.36
N TRP A 144 -23.44 16.91 9.23
CA TRP A 144 -24.40 17.83 8.62
C TRP A 144 -24.23 17.77 7.10
N LEU A 145 -25.31 17.44 6.37
CA LEU A 145 -25.30 17.44 4.91
C LEU A 145 -25.94 18.72 4.38
N CYS A 146 -25.31 19.35 3.40
CA CYS A 146 -25.93 20.46 2.69
C CYS A 146 -26.86 19.93 1.60
N GLN A 147 -28.17 20.12 1.76
CA GLN A 147 -29.18 19.78 0.74
C GLN A 147 -30.06 20.99 0.47
N ASN A 148 -30.12 21.42 -0.79
CA ASN A 148 -30.93 22.55 -1.25
C ASN A 148 -30.71 23.86 -0.46
N GLY A 149 -29.46 24.16 -0.10
CA GLY A 149 -29.12 25.37 0.67
C GLY A 149 -29.52 25.32 2.14
N THR A 150 -29.87 24.14 2.66
CA THR A 150 -30.19 23.92 4.08
C THR A 150 -29.36 22.79 4.65
N TRP A 151 -28.84 22.99 5.86
CA TRP A 151 -28.17 21.93 6.60
C TRP A 151 -29.22 20.94 7.11
N VAL A 152 -29.18 19.72 6.60
CA VAL A 152 -30.02 18.61 7.04
C VAL A 152 -29.17 17.70 7.92
N GLU A 153 -29.71 17.36 9.08
CA GLU A 153 -29.08 16.43 10.01
C GLU A 153 -29.00 15.03 9.37
N HIS A 154 -27.79 14.46 9.30
CA HIS A 154 -27.58 13.08 8.87
C HIS A 154 -26.94 12.30 10.03
N GLY A 155 -27.67 11.31 10.54
CA GLY A 155 -27.30 10.57 11.76
C GLY A 155 -27.59 11.38 13.03
N HIS A 156 -26.67 11.35 13.98
CA HIS A 156 -26.66 12.21 15.17
C HIS A 156 -25.30 12.94 15.29
N PRO A 157 -25.11 14.05 14.55
CA PRO A 157 -23.88 14.82 14.61
C PRO A 157 -23.66 15.35 16.04
N SER A 158 -22.53 14.98 16.62
CA SER A 158 -22.09 15.49 17.94
C SER A 158 -21.60 16.94 17.89
N ALA A 159 -21.30 17.45 16.69
CA ALA A 159 -20.92 18.83 16.45
C ALA A 159 -22.16 19.72 16.24
N PRO A 160 -22.17 20.96 16.78
CA PRO A 160 -23.25 21.90 16.55
C PRO A 160 -23.38 22.23 15.06
N MET A 161 -24.60 22.55 14.62
CA MET A 161 -24.88 22.94 13.23
C MET A 161 -23.89 24.04 12.77
N PRO A 162 -23.29 23.91 11.58
CA PRO A 162 -22.39 24.94 11.04
C PRO A 162 -23.12 26.28 10.92
N SER A 163 -22.45 27.37 11.32
CA SER A 163 -22.96 28.73 11.17
C SER A 163 -22.72 29.32 9.77
N GLU A 164 -22.01 28.60 8.91
CA GLU A 164 -21.73 29.00 7.54
C GLU A 164 -22.93 28.72 6.64
N ILE A 165 -23.13 29.58 5.64
CA ILE A 165 -24.19 29.44 4.65
C ILE A 165 -23.88 28.19 3.80
N CYS A 166 -24.91 27.37 3.64
CA CYS A 166 -24.89 26.12 2.91
C CYS A 166 -25.00 26.45 1.41
N ASP A 167 -23.89 26.36 0.67
CA ASP A 167 -23.87 26.53 -0.81
C ASP A 167 -23.72 25.19 -1.53
#